data_AF-A0AAU5WFV2-F1
#
_entry.id   AF-A0AAU5WFV2-F1
#
_cell.length_a   1.000
_cell.length_b   1.000
_cell.length_c   1.000
_cell.angle_alpha   90.00
_cell.angle_beta   90.00
_cell.angle_gamma   90.00
#
_symmetry.space_group_name_H-M   'P 1'
#
loop_
_entity.id
_entity.type
_entity.pdbx_description
1 polymer ?
#
loop_
_entity_poly.entity_id
_entity_poly.type
_entity_poly.pdbx_seq_one_letter_code
_entity_poly.pdbx_strand_id
1 'polypeptide(L)'
;MSGLTIPEPQFPADDGTADPRLREALTGYAAGRVAVHTVLERLAGARLLVPVVAVLTEEEDVAPGELRREKSSDMALPTLVGDDGRRGVPAFTSAAAMRAWRADARPVAVHARQACLAALDEGAHALVLDVAGPVPLAVDGIRLHLLAEGRPVPPPHEDPEVLAAIEAAFGADASVSGVRVSAGVEAELAVRFAVVPGHDEQATVRRVSDRLAELLRGRVVGGVELSIVRR
;
A
#
# COMPACT_ATOMS: atom_id res chain seq x y z
N MET A 1 -6.87 -10.35 -48.03
CA MET A 1 -6.37 -11.33 -47.04
C MET A 1 -6.06 -10.56 -45.76
N SER A 2 -7.08 -10.32 -44.92
CA SER A 2 -6.88 -9.65 -43.63
C SER A 2 -6.30 -10.68 -42.67
N GLY A 3 -5.03 -10.53 -42.29
CA GLY A 3 -4.39 -11.44 -41.35
C GLY A 3 -5.01 -11.28 -39.96
N LEU A 4 -5.33 -12.40 -39.32
CA LEU A 4 -5.69 -12.43 -37.91
C LEU A 4 -4.44 -12.03 -37.10
N THR A 5 -4.38 -10.79 -36.63
CA THR A 5 -3.36 -10.35 -35.68
C THR A 5 -3.75 -10.88 -34.31
N ILE A 6 -2.99 -11.84 -33.77
CA ILE A 6 -3.14 -12.28 -32.38
C ILE A 6 -2.55 -11.16 -31.50
N PRO A 7 -3.30 -10.59 -30.54
CA PRO A 7 -2.77 -9.60 -29.62
C PRO A 7 -1.59 -10.20 -28.83
N GLU A 8 -0.48 -9.46 -28.73
CA GLU A 8 0.63 -9.88 -27.88
C GLU A 8 0.22 -9.81 -26.40
N PRO A 9 0.58 -10.81 -25.57
CA PRO A 9 0.33 -10.75 -24.14
C PRO A 9 1.03 -9.55 -23.51
N GLN A 10 0.36 -8.85 -22.59
CA GLN A 10 0.96 -7.72 -21.86
C GLN A 10 2.22 -8.12 -21.08
N PHE A 11 2.30 -9.39 -20.64
CA PHE A 11 3.44 -9.95 -19.91
C PHE A 11 3.87 -11.31 -20.53
N PRO A 12 4.66 -11.31 -21.62
CA PRO A 12 5.00 -12.54 -22.34
C PRO A 12 5.84 -13.54 -21.53
N ALA A 13 6.59 -13.05 -20.54
CA ALA A 13 7.48 -13.83 -19.69
C ALA A 13 6.90 -14.07 -18.28
N ASP A 14 5.60 -13.82 -18.06
CA ASP A 14 4.98 -14.03 -16.76
C ASP A 14 4.84 -15.53 -16.44
N ASP A 15 5.62 -16.00 -15.47
CA ASP A 15 5.55 -17.36 -14.94
C ASP A 15 4.61 -17.46 -13.72
N GLY A 16 3.91 -16.36 -13.38
CA GLY A 16 3.01 -16.25 -12.24
C GLY A 16 3.72 -16.13 -10.89
N THR A 17 5.05 -16.08 -10.86
CA THR A 17 5.82 -15.83 -9.63
C THR A 17 5.90 -14.33 -9.33
N ALA A 18 6.14 -13.99 -8.06
CA ALA A 18 6.32 -12.60 -7.65
C ALA A 18 7.67 -12.06 -8.14
N ASP A 19 7.68 -10.79 -8.54
CA ASP A 19 8.91 -10.06 -8.83
C ASP A 19 9.91 -10.25 -7.66
N PRO A 20 11.14 -10.76 -7.93
CA PRO A 20 12.09 -11.07 -6.86
C PRO A 20 12.44 -9.88 -5.97
N ARG A 21 12.53 -8.66 -6.54
CA ARG A 21 12.85 -7.44 -5.80
C ARG A 21 11.69 -7.00 -4.93
N LEU A 22 10.44 -7.11 -5.42
CA LEU A 22 9.26 -6.83 -4.61
C LEU A 22 9.10 -7.85 -3.47
N ARG A 23 9.33 -9.14 -3.76
CA ARG A 23 9.28 -10.21 -2.76
C ARG A 23 10.33 -10.03 -1.67
N GLU A 24 11.55 -9.65 -2.02
CA GLU A 24 12.60 -9.33 -1.07
C GLU A 24 12.22 -8.12 -0.20
N ALA A 25 11.71 -7.04 -0.81
CA ALA A 25 11.28 -5.85 -0.08
C ALA A 25 10.13 -6.15 0.91
N LEU A 26 9.11 -6.90 0.49
CA LEU A 26 8.01 -7.33 1.35
C LEU A 26 8.49 -8.20 2.52
N THR A 27 9.40 -9.14 2.25
CA THR A 27 9.99 -10.00 3.29
C THR A 27 10.84 -9.17 4.28
N GLY A 28 11.60 -8.19 3.77
CA GLY A 28 12.36 -7.25 4.59
C GLY A 28 11.44 -6.38 5.46
N TYR A 29 10.33 -5.90 4.89
CA TYR A 29 9.32 -5.12 5.60
C TYR A 29 8.64 -5.92 6.72
N ALA A 30 8.20 -7.14 6.44
CA ALA A 30 7.60 -8.02 7.46
C ALA A 30 8.58 -8.34 8.60
N ALA A 31 9.88 -8.38 8.32
CA ALA A 31 10.93 -8.57 9.32
C ALA A 31 11.37 -7.26 10.02
N GLY A 32 10.77 -6.11 9.71
CA GLY A 32 11.15 -4.81 10.26
C GLY A 32 12.54 -4.31 9.83
N ARG A 33 13.08 -4.84 8.73
CA ARG A 33 14.42 -4.50 8.19
C ARG A 33 14.38 -3.50 7.04
N VAL A 34 13.20 -3.25 6.48
CA VAL A 34 12.99 -2.35 5.34
C VAL A 34 11.73 -1.53 5.59
N ALA A 35 11.79 -0.23 5.30
CA ALA A 35 10.64 0.66 5.42
C ALA A 35 9.59 0.40 4.32
N VAL A 36 8.33 0.72 4.61
CA VAL A 36 7.24 0.59 3.62
C VAL A 36 7.54 1.36 2.32
N HIS A 37 8.24 2.49 2.40
CA HIS A 37 8.64 3.29 1.24
C HIS A 37 9.39 2.44 0.19
N THR A 38 10.37 1.64 0.61
CA THR A 38 11.11 0.75 -0.30
C THR A 38 10.21 -0.29 -0.96
N VAL A 39 9.21 -0.81 -0.24
CA VAL A 39 8.23 -1.73 -0.84
C VAL A 39 7.44 -1.02 -1.93
N LEU A 40 6.97 0.19 -1.68
CA LEU A 40 6.18 0.98 -2.63
C LEU A 40 6.99 1.36 -3.88
N GLU A 41 8.28 1.67 -3.74
CA GLU A 41 9.17 1.89 -4.88
C GLU A 41 9.27 0.65 -5.79
N ARG A 42 9.40 -0.55 -5.20
CA ARG A 42 9.46 -1.80 -5.97
C ARG A 42 8.11 -2.17 -6.55
N LEU A 43 7.03 -1.87 -5.84
CA LEU A 43 5.66 -2.10 -6.29
C LEU A 43 5.34 -1.32 -7.56
N ALA A 44 5.79 -0.07 -7.68
CA ALA A 44 5.46 0.81 -8.81
C ALA A 44 5.78 0.20 -10.19
N GLY A 45 6.85 -0.60 -10.28
CA GLY A 45 7.26 -1.28 -11.52
C GLY A 45 6.78 -2.73 -11.66
N ALA A 46 6.10 -3.28 -10.65
CA ALA A 46 5.77 -4.70 -10.59
C ALA A 46 4.51 -5.05 -11.38
N ARG A 47 4.47 -6.30 -11.86
CA ARG A 47 3.24 -6.98 -12.27
C ARG A 47 2.48 -7.43 -11.02
N LEU A 48 1.17 -7.16 -10.99
CA LEU A 48 0.23 -7.72 -10.01
C LEU A 48 -0.77 -8.62 -10.71
N LEU A 49 -1.37 -9.54 -9.96
CA LEU A 49 -2.52 -10.33 -10.38
C LEU A 49 -3.75 -9.81 -9.64
N VAL A 50 -4.67 -9.21 -10.37
CA VAL A 50 -5.98 -8.82 -9.85
C VAL A 50 -6.93 -9.99 -10.07
N PRO A 51 -7.64 -10.48 -9.03
CA PRO A 51 -8.53 -11.60 -9.17
C PRO A 51 -9.83 -11.17 -9.84
N VAL A 52 -10.32 -11.99 -10.76
CA VAL A 52 -11.71 -11.93 -11.22
C VAL A 52 -12.41 -13.24 -10.88
N VAL A 53 -13.64 -13.13 -10.40
CA VAL A 53 -14.46 -14.28 -10.00
C VAL A 53 -15.77 -14.24 -10.76
N ALA A 54 -16.29 -15.42 -11.10
CA ALA A 54 -17.62 -15.51 -11.67
C ALA A 54 -18.65 -15.23 -10.56
N VAL A 55 -19.53 -14.28 -10.80
CA VAL A 55 -20.70 -14.02 -9.96
C VAL A 55 -21.93 -14.47 -10.73
N LEU A 56 -22.78 -15.23 -10.04
CA LEU A 56 -24.09 -15.59 -10.53
C LEU A 56 -24.99 -14.37 -10.32
N THR A 57 -25.45 -13.75 -11.40
CA THR A 57 -26.55 -12.78 -11.31
C THR A 57 -27.84 -13.54 -11.02
N GLU A 58 -28.66 -13.02 -10.09
CA GLU A 58 -29.93 -13.65 -9.70
C GLU A 58 -30.87 -13.77 -10.91
N GLU A 59 -31.61 -14.88 -10.96
CA GLU A 59 -32.69 -15.07 -11.93
C GLU A 59 -33.72 -13.93 -11.76
N GLU A 60 -33.99 -13.14 -12.80
CA GLU A 60 -35.25 -12.38 -12.83
C GLU A 60 -36.39 -13.41 -12.72
N ASP A 61 -37.31 -13.23 -11.76
CA ASP A 61 -38.49 -14.09 -11.60
C ASP A 61 -39.33 -14.04 -12.89
N VAL A 62 -39.06 -14.98 -13.81
CA VAL A 62 -39.77 -15.04 -15.07
C VAL A 62 -41.12 -15.71 -14.86
N ALA A 63 -42.19 -15.07 -15.35
CA ALA A 63 -43.55 -15.58 -15.21
C ALA A 63 -43.70 -17.01 -15.81
N PRO A 64 -44.63 -17.85 -15.31
CA PRO A 64 -44.80 -19.22 -15.79
C PRO A 64 -45.14 -19.25 -17.29
N GLY A 65 -44.18 -19.68 -18.12
CA GLY A 65 -44.35 -19.81 -19.58
C GLY A 65 -43.25 -19.20 -20.43
N GLU A 66 -42.34 -18.42 -19.84
CA GLU A 66 -41.18 -17.87 -20.55
C GLU A 66 -39.95 -18.79 -20.42
N LEU A 67 -39.19 -18.92 -21.51
CA LEU A 67 -37.96 -19.70 -21.56
C LEU A 67 -36.96 -19.10 -20.55
N ARG A 68 -36.53 -19.90 -19.57
CA ARG A 68 -35.43 -19.56 -18.64
C ARG A 68 -34.26 -19.01 -19.46
N ARG A 69 -33.95 -17.72 -19.29
CA ARG A 69 -32.85 -17.07 -19.99
C ARG A 69 -31.54 -17.71 -19.50
N GLU A 70 -30.67 -18.05 -20.45
CA GLU A 70 -29.41 -18.72 -20.17
C GLU A 70 -28.60 -17.99 -19.10
N LYS A 71 -27.99 -18.78 -18.21
CA LYS A 71 -27.16 -18.38 -17.07
C LYS A 71 -25.98 -17.52 -17.53
N SER A 72 -26.15 -16.20 -17.59
CA SER A 72 -25.04 -15.27 -17.83
C SER A 72 -24.18 -15.22 -16.57
N SER A 73 -22.88 -15.54 -16.70
CA SER A 73 -21.93 -15.39 -15.60
C SER A 73 -21.19 -14.08 -15.81
N ASP A 74 -21.42 -13.10 -14.93
CA ASP A 74 -20.68 -11.85 -14.94
C ASP A 74 -19.36 -12.02 -14.18
N MET A 75 -18.28 -11.50 -14.75
CA MET A 75 -16.97 -11.50 -14.09
C MET A 75 -16.86 -10.25 -13.23
N ALA A 76 -16.71 -10.41 -11.92
CA ALA A 76 -16.58 -9.30 -10.98
C ALA A 76 -15.18 -9.23 -10.39
N LEU A 77 -14.76 -8.00 -10.09
CA LEU A 77 -13.61 -7.69 -9.24
C LEU A 77 -14.06 -7.76 -7.77
N PRO A 78 -13.56 -8.73 -6.97
CA PRO A 78 -13.93 -8.83 -5.56
C PRO A 78 -13.53 -7.58 -4.78
N THR A 79 -14.35 -7.19 -3.81
CA THR A 79 -14.02 -6.15 -2.83
C THR A 79 -13.99 -6.78 -1.43
N LEU A 80 -12.92 -6.50 -0.68
CA LEU A 80 -12.80 -6.79 0.75
C LEU A 80 -13.41 -5.64 1.55
N VAL A 81 -14.01 -5.94 2.69
CA VAL A 81 -14.48 -4.93 3.66
C VAL A 81 -13.76 -5.20 4.98
N GLY A 82 -12.98 -4.25 5.45
CA GLY A 82 -12.33 -4.31 6.76
C GLY A 82 -13.32 -4.13 7.90
N ASP A 83 -12.91 -4.47 9.12
CA ASP A 83 -13.72 -4.28 10.34
C ASP A 83 -14.07 -2.81 10.58
N ASP A 84 -13.29 -1.89 10.03
CA ASP A 84 -13.51 -0.44 10.02
C ASP A 84 -14.48 0.02 8.92
N GLY A 85 -15.06 -0.90 8.16
CA GLY A 85 -15.95 -0.63 7.03
C GLY A 85 -15.24 -0.15 5.77
N ARG A 86 -13.91 0.04 5.79
CA ARG A 86 -13.18 0.46 4.59
C ARG A 86 -13.13 -0.68 3.59
N ARG A 87 -13.44 -0.32 2.34
CA ARG A 87 -13.37 -1.20 1.17
C ARG A 87 -11.95 -1.30 0.63
N GLY A 88 -11.51 -2.49 0.24
CA GLY A 88 -10.21 -2.73 -0.38
C GLY A 88 -10.30 -3.68 -1.57
N VAL A 89 -9.59 -3.41 -2.65
CA VAL A 89 -9.48 -4.34 -3.79
C VAL A 89 -8.29 -5.26 -3.54
N PRO A 90 -8.47 -6.60 -3.54
CA PRO A 90 -7.36 -7.54 -3.40
C PRO A 90 -6.52 -7.57 -4.67
N ALA A 91 -5.19 -7.59 -4.52
CA ALA A 91 -4.25 -7.86 -5.58
C ALA A 91 -3.14 -8.77 -5.06
N PHE A 92 -2.50 -9.51 -5.95
CA PHE A 92 -1.53 -10.54 -5.57
C PHE A 92 -0.22 -10.38 -6.30
N THR A 93 0.88 -10.57 -5.59
CA THR A 93 2.20 -10.57 -6.20
C THR A 93 2.46 -11.85 -6.98
N SER A 94 1.82 -12.97 -6.61
CA SER A 94 1.97 -14.27 -7.27
C SER A 94 0.68 -15.07 -7.39
N ALA A 95 0.66 -16.01 -8.34
CA ALA A 95 -0.44 -16.95 -8.52
C ALA A 95 -0.58 -17.91 -7.32
N ALA A 96 0.50 -18.17 -6.57
CA ALA A 96 0.46 -18.96 -5.35
C ALA A 96 -0.31 -18.22 -4.23
N ALA A 97 -0.02 -16.93 -4.02
CA ALA A 97 -0.73 -16.10 -3.04
C ALA A 97 -2.22 -15.95 -3.39
N MET A 98 -2.55 -15.74 -4.67
CA MET A 98 -3.94 -15.66 -5.12
C MET A 98 -4.70 -16.96 -4.87
N ARG A 99 -4.12 -18.11 -5.22
CA ARG A 99 -4.75 -19.43 -5.00
C ARG A 99 -4.93 -19.75 -3.52
N ALA A 100 -3.98 -19.32 -2.67
CA ALA A 100 -4.09 -19.48 -1.22
C ALA A 100 -5.27 -18.66 -0.65
N TRP A 101 -5.55 -17.49 -1.22
CA TRP A 101 -6.73 -16.70 -0.87
C TRP A 101 -8.03 -17.31 -1.40
N ARG A 102 -8.08 -17.65 -2.69
CA ARG A 102 -9.31 -18.14 -3.33
C ARG A 102 -8.98 -19.01 -4.55
N ALA A 103 -9.36 -20.28 -4.50
CA ALA A 103 -8.98 -21.28 -5.51
C ALA A 103 -9.68 -21.11 -6.87
N ASP A 104 -10.90 -20.55 -6.91
CA ASP A 104 -11.68 -20.29 -8.13
C ASP A 104 -11.40 -18.91 -8.75
N ALA A 105 -10.54 -18.09 -8.13
CA ALA A 105 -10.14 -16.80 -8.68
C ALA A 105 -9.30 -16.99 -9.94
N ARG A 106 -9.64 -16.25 -11.00
CA ARG A 106 -8.88 -16.22 -12.25
C ARG A 106 -7.95 -15.00 -12.24
N PRO A 107 -6.65 -15.17 -12.55
CA PRO A 107 -5.71 -14.07 -12.51
C PRO A 107 -5.85 -13.17 -13.74
N VAL A 108 -5.91 -11.85 -13.51
CA VAL A 108 -5.68 -10.83 -14.54
C VAL A 108 -4.37 -10.12 -14.22
N ALA A 109 -3.34 -10.37 -15.05
CA ALA A 109 -2.05 -9.72 -14.90
C ALA A 109 -2.12 -8.27 -15.37
N VAL A 110 -1.73 -7.33 -14.50
CA VAL A 110 -1.73 -5.88 -14.78
C VAL A 110 -0.50 -5.22 -14.14
N HIS A 111 -0.12 -4.04 -14.62
CA HIS A 111 0.86 -3.22 -13.90
C HIS A 111 0.26 -2.73 -12.59
N ALA A 112 1.09 -2.54 -11.56
CA ALA A 112 0.64 -1.99 -10.27
C ALA A 112 -0.17 -0.69 -10.41
N ARG A 113 0.23 0.21 -11.32
CA ARG A 113 -0.53 1.42 -11.66
C ARG A 113 -1.98 1.13 -12.05
N GLN A 114 -2.20 0.14 -12.91
CA GLN A 114 -3.54 -0.24 -13.37
C GLN A 114 -4.36 -0.88 -12.25
N ALA A 115 -3.74 -1.67 -11.38
CA ALA A 115 -4.40 -2.21 -10.19
C ALA A 115 -4.83 -1.10 -9.21
N CYS A 116 -3.97 -0.09 -8.98
CA CYS A 116 -4.31 1.06 -8.16
C CYS A 116 -5.45 1.88 -8.77
N LEU A 117 -5.45 2.10 -10.09
CA LEU A 117 -6.56 2.76 -10.79
C LEU A 117 -7.87 1.98 -10.63
N ALA A 118 -7.84 0.66 -10.86
CA ALA A 118 -9.02 -0.18 -10.67
C ALA A 118 -9.56 -0.12 -9.24
N ALA A 119 -8.69 -0.06 -8.22
CA ALA A 119 -9.12 0.11 -6.83
C ALA A 119 -9.86 1.45 -6.63
N LEU A 120 -9.38 2.54 -7.22
CA LEU A 120 -10.04 3.84 -7.14
C LEU A 120 -11.36 3.88 -7.91
N ASP A 121 -11.40 3.28 -9.10
CA ASP A 121 -12.61 3.21 -9.95
C ASP A 121 -13.73 2.39 -9.28
N GLU A 122 -13.37 1.34 -8.54
CA GLU A 122 -14.30 0.56 -7.70
C GLU A 122 -14.77 1.32 -6.43
N GLY A 123 -14.26 2.54 -6.19
CA GLY A 123 -14.52 3.31 -4.98
C GLY A 123 -13.96 2.64 -3.73
N ALA A 124 -12.86 1.90 -3.85
CA ALA A 124 -12.16 1.32 -2.72
C ALA A 124 -11.17 2.33 -2.10
N HIS A 125 -10.86 2.12 -0.83
CA HIS A 125 -9.95 2.95 -0.05
C HIS A 125 -8.50 2.45 -0.14
N ALA A 126 -8.31 1.19 -0.56
CA ALA A 126 -7.02 0.53 -0.56
C ALA A 126 -6.90 -0.49 -1.69
N LEU A 127 -5.68 -0.66 -2.20
CA LEU A 127 -5.26 -1.90 -2.85
C LEU A 127 -4.61 -2.81 -1.78
N VAL A 128 -5.14 -4.00 -1.58
CA VAL A 128 -4.69 -4.93 -0.53
C VAL A 128 -3.89 -6.05 -1.17
N LEU A 129 -2.56 -6.00 -0.98
CA LEU A 129 -1.63 -6.99 -1.49
C LEU A 129 -1.63 -8.25 -0.63
N ASP A 130 -1.64 -9.42 -1.29
CA ASP A 130 -1.35 -10.73 -0.69
C ASP A 130 -2.08 -10.97 0.64
N VAL A 131 -3.40 -10.73 0.67
CA VAL A 131 -4.23 -10.80 1.89
C VAL A 131 -4.14 -12.15 2.62
N ALA A 132 -3.85 -13.25 1.90
CA ALA A 132 -3.63 -14.59 2.47
C ALA A 132 -2.15 -14.92 2.73
N GLY A 133 -1.26 -13.94 2.65
CA GLY A 133 0.18 -14.08 2.77
C GLY A 133 0.90 -14.22 1.42
N PRO A 134 2.25 -14.18 1.44
CA PRO A 134 3.10 -14.30 2.63
C PRO A 134 3.21 -13.03 3.47
N VAL A 135 3.00 -11.85 2.87
CA VAL A 135 3.06 -10.56 3.57
C VAL A 135 1.88 -9.71 3.13
N PRO A 136 0.81 -9.60 3.94
CA PRO A 136 -0.30 -8.71 3.63
C PRO A 136 0.14 -7.25 3.77
N LEU A 137 -0.17 -6.43 2.77
CA LEU A 137 0.13 -4.98 2.79
C LEU A 137 -1.01 -4.20 2.13
N ALA A 138 -1.53 -3.18 2.82
CA ALA A 138 -2.47 -2.24 2.23
C ALA A 138 -1.72 -1.03 1.66
N VAL A 139 -2.09 -0.64 0.43
CA VAL A 139 -1.69 0.61 -0.21
C VAL A 139 -2.92 1.50 -0.27
N ASP A 140 -2.95 2.52 0.56
CA ASP A 140 -4.10 3.43 0.72
C ASP A 140 -3.67 4.90 0.68
N GLY A 141 -4.63 5.79 0.94
CA GLY A 141 -4.40 7.23 1.07
C GLY A 141 -3.71 7.84 -0.14
N ILE A 142 -2.78 8.76 0.09
CA ILE A 142 -2.07 9.48 -0.97
C ILE A 142 -1.19 8.54 -1.81
N ARG A 143 -0.66 7.47 -1.22
CA ARG A 143 0.23 6.51 -1.91
C ARG A 143 -0.53 5.74 -3.00
N LEU A 144 -1.77 5.34 -2.72
CA LEU A 144 -2.65 4.72 -3.72
C LEU A 144 -2.87 5.64 -4.93
N HIS A 145 -3.17 6.92 -4.67
CA HIS A 145 -3.39 7.91 -5.72
C HIS A 145 -2.12 8.18 -6.54
N LEU A 146 -0.97 8.35 -5.89
CA LEU A 146 0.31 8.57 -6.58
C LEU A 146 0.67 7.38 -7.48
N LEU A 147 0.52 6.15 -6.98
CA LEU A 147 0.78 4.95 -7.77
C LEU A 147 -0.20 4.80 -8.95
N ALA A 148 -1.48 5.15 -8.76
CA ALA A 148 -2.48 5.19 -9.83
C ALA A 148 -2.15 6.26 -10.90
N GLU A 149 -1.62 7.40 -10.48
CA GLU A 149 -1.12 8.47 -11.37
C GLU A 149 0.21 8.08 -12.07
N GLY A 150 0.89 7.04 -11.59
CA GLY A 150 2.24 6.68 -12.05
C GLY A 150 3.33 7.64 -11.55
N ARG A 151 3.06 8.35 -10.45
CA ARG A 151 4.00 9.26 -9.80
C ARG A 151 4.82 8.53 -8.75
N PRO A 152 6.07 8.97 -8.51
CA PRO A 152 6.87 8.41 -7.43
C PRO A 152 6.21 8.67 -6.08
N VAL A 153 6.32 7.69 -5.18
CA VAL A 153 5.97 7.87 -3.77
C VAL A 153 7.01 8.79 -3.13
N PRO A 154 6.61 9.82 -2.36
CA PRO A 154 7.55 10.75 -1.74
C PRO A 154 8.49 10.02 -0.77
N PRO A 155 9.75 10.49 -0.63
CA PRO A 155 10.63 10.01 0.43
C PRO A 155 10.05 10.34 1.81
N PRO A 156 10.48 9.67 2.89
CA PRO A 156 9.86 9.81 4.21
C PRO A 156 9.75 11.25 4.74
N HIS A 157 10.72 12.13 4.44
CA HIS A 157 10.69 13.53 4.88
C HIS A 157 9.73 14.43 4.09
N GLU A 158 9.14 13.92 3.01
CA GLU A 158 8.12 14.58 2.20
C GLU A 158 6.77 13.82 2.22
N ASP A 159 6.71 12.64 2.85
CA ASP A 159 5.51 11.81 2.92
C ASP A 159 4.51 12.43 3.93
N PRO A 160 3.30 12.82 3.49
CA PRO A 160 2.31 13.45 4.36
C PRO A 160 1.93 12.61 5.59
N GLU A 161 1.91 11.28 5.48
CA GLU A 161 1.59 10.43 6.63
C GLU A 161 2.73 10.40 7.65
N VAL A 162 3.98 10.42 7.16
CA VAL A 162 5.16 10.50 8.04
C VAL A 162 5.21 11.86 8.72
N LEU A 163 4.96 12.93 7.97
CA LEU A 163 4.89 14.29 8.52
C LEU A 163 3.77 14.44 9.56
N ALA A 164 2.59 13.87 9.32
CA ALA A 164 1.50 13.86 10.29
C ALA A 164 1.86 13.05 11.56
N ALA A 165 2.56 11.93 11.42
CA ALA A 165 3.05 11.15 12.56
C ALA A 165 4.09 11.92 13.39
N ILE A 166 4.99 12.67 12.73
CA ILE A 166 5.94 13.56 13.40
C ILE A 166 5.18 14.70 14.11
N GLU A 167 4.24 15.34 13.44
CA GLU A 167 3.41 16.39 14.04
C GLU A 167 2.66 15.88 15.27
N ALA A 168 2.09 14.68 15.23
CA ALA A 168 1.44 14.07 16.38
C ALA A 168 2.42 13.78 17.53
N ALA A 169 3.64 13.33 17.23
CA ALA A 169 4.66 13.04 18.25
C ALA A 169 5.08 14.30 19.02
N PHE A 170 5.29 15.41 18.30
CA PHE A 170 5.82 16.65 18.85
C PHE A 170 4.73 17.64 19.30
N GLY A 171 3.61 17.74 18.58
CA GLY A 171 2.53 18.69 18.83
C GLY A 171 1.83 18.49 20.17
N ALA A 172 1.94 17.29 20.74
CA ALA A 172 1.43 16.97 22.08
C ALA A 172 2.40 17.32 23.23
N ASP A 173 3.58 17.89 22.97
CA ASP A 173 4.57 18.26 24.00
C ASP A 173 4.83 19.78 24.04
N ALA A 174 4.31 20.45 25.07
CA ALA A 174 4.47 21.89 25.28
C ALA A 174 5.94 22.33 25.54
N SER A 175 6.83 21.39 25.83
CA SER A 175 8.26 21.67 25.98
C SER A 175 9.00 21.79 24.65
N VAL A 176 8.34 21.55 23.51
CA VAL A 176 8.96 21.61 22.18
C VAL A 176 8.46 22.81 21.38
N SER A 177 9.35 23.41 20.60
CA SER A 177 9.01 24.41 19.59
C SER A 177 9.87 24.27 18.33
N GLY A 178 9.42 24.86 17.22
CA GLY A 178 10.26 25.01 16.02
C GLY A 178 10.64 23.69 15.32
N VAL A 179 9.74 22.71 15.30
CA VAL A 179 9.96 21.41 14.65
C VAL A 179 10.17 21.59 13.13
N ARG A 180 11.24 21.00 12.61
CA ARG A 180 11.59 20.96 11.19
C ARG A 180 12.04 19.56 10.80
N VAL A 181 11.50 19.06 9.70
CA VAL A 181 11.82 17.73 9.15
C VAL A 181 12.67 17.90 7.89
N SER A 182 13.65 17.03 7.71
CA SER A 182 14.46 16.94 6.48
C SER A 182 14.92 15.50 6.25
N ALA A 183 15.55 15.25 5.09
CA ALA A 183 16.35 14.05 4.90
C ALA A 183 17.43 13.96 5.99
N GLY A 184 17.67 12.74 6.51
CA GLY A 184 18.81 12.47 7.38
C GLY A 184 20.10 12.34 6.59
N VAL A 185 21.23 12.45 7.28
CA VAL A 185 22.57 12.29 6.69
C VAL A 185 23.05 10.84 6.89
N GLU A 186 22.90 10.34 8.10
CA GLU A 186 23.22 8.99 8.57
C GLU A 186 21.97 8.14 8.84
N ALA A 187 20.77 8.75 8.73
CA ALA A 187 19.47 8.12 8.94
C ALA A 187 18.48 8.43 7.81
N GLU A 188 17.34 7.73 7.78
CA GLU A 188 16.27 7.99 6.80
C GLU A 188 15.62 9.39 6.95
N LEU A 189 15.64 9.92 8.18
CA LEU A 189 14.99 11.18 8.56
C LEU A 189 15.83 11.94 9.57
N ALA A 190 15.79 13.27 9.47
CA ALA A 190 16.25 14.17 10.52
C ALA A 190 15.11 15.06 11.00
N VAL A 191 14.97 15.16 12.31
CA VAL A 191 14.04 16.10 12.95
C VAL A 191 14.81 17.03 13.87
N ARG A 192 14.66 18.33 13.60
CA ARG A 192 15.27 19.41 14.37
C ARG A 192 14.19 20.15 15.14
N PHE A 193 14.43 20.42 16.41
CA PHE A 193 13.49 21.16 17.26
C PHE A 193 14.23 21.94 18.34
N ALA A 194 13.53 22.84 19.03
CA ALA A 194 14.05 23.56 20.18
C ALA A 194 13.28 23.15 21.43
N VAL A 195 13.97 23.08 22.57
CA VAL A 195 13.34 22.90 23.88
C VAL A 195 12.99 24.27 24.45
N VAL A 196 11.75 24.44 24.87
CA VAL A 196 11.25 25.67 25.48
C VAL A 196 11.98 25.91 26.81
N PRO A 197 12.48 27.14 27.09
CA PRO A 197 13.19 27.45 28.32
C PRO A 197 12.44 27.00 29.58
N GLY A 198 13.17 26.49 30.57
CA GLY A 198 12.62 25.98 31.82
C GLY A 198 12.17 24.51 31.79
N HIS A 199 12.25 23.85 30.64
CA HIS A 199 12.00 22.40 30.53
C HIS A 199 13.31 21.60 30.51
N ASP A 200 13.23 20.35 30.96
CA ASP A 200 14.35 19.41 30.97
C ASP A 200 14.60 18.84 29.57
N GLU A 201 15.75 19.17 28.99
CA GLU A 201 16.15 18.77 27.63
C GLU A 201 16.16 17.23 27.46
N GLN A 202 16.75 16.51 28.41
CA GLN A 202 16.92 15.06 28.32
C GLN A 202 15.58 14.32 28.44
N ALA A 203 14.72 14.76 29.36
CA ALA A 203 13.38 14.22 29.54
C ALA A 203 12.51 14.51 28.32
N THR A 204 12.61 15.69 27.72
CA THR A 204 11.91 16.05 26.49
C THR A 204 12.35 15.18 25.31
N VAL A 205 13.65 15.06 25.06
CA VAL A 205 14.20 14.20 23.98
C VAL A 205 13.71 12.76 24.13
N ARG A 206 13.75 12.21 25.35
CA ARG A 206 13.29 10.84 25.60
C ARG A 206 11.80 10.67 25.28
N ARG A 207 10.95 11.57 25.76
CA ARG A 207 9.50 11.49 25.49
C ARG A 207 9.18 11.56 24.01
N VAL A 208 9.77 12.49 23.27
CA VAL A 208 9.49 12.62 21.83
C VAL A 208 10.08 11.47 21.04
N SER A 209 11.26 10.96 21.43
CA SER A 209 11.87 9.77 20.82
C SER A 209 10.98 8.54 20.99
N ASP A 210 10.45 8.31 22.20
CA ASP A 210 9.57 7.17 22.48
C ASP A 210 8.29 7.24 21.65
N ARG A 211 7.67 8.43 21.55
CA ARG A 211 6.49 8.67 20.69
C ARG A 211 6.78 8.49 19.21
N LEU A 212 7.92 8.98 18.73
CA LEU A 212 8.33 8.80 17.33
C LEU A 212 8.53 7.32 16.99
N ALA A 213 9.20 6.56 17.87
CA ALA A 213 9.42 5.14 17.67
C ALA A 213 8.10 4.35 17.59
N GLU A 214 7.07 4.78 18.32
CA GLU A 214 5.73 4.22 18.21
C GLU A 214 5.04 4.60 16.90
N LEU A 215 4.94 5.90 16.60
CA LEU A 215 4.15 6.43 15.48
C LEU A 215 4.77 6.16 14.09
N LEU A 216 6.10 6.07 14.01
CA LEU A 216 6.84 5.82 12.78
C LEU A 216 7.14 4.33 12.52
N ARG A 217 6.69 3.43 13.38
CA ARG A 217 6.91 1.99 13.23
C ARG A 217 6.47 1.49 11.84
N GLY A 218 7.38 0.80 11.15
CA GLY A 218 7.15 0.27 9.79
C GLY A 218 7.19 1.32 8.67
N ARG A 219 7.07 2.61 8.99
CA ARG A 219 7.21 3.72 8.05
C ARG A 219 8.66 4.15 7.87
N VAL A 220 9.45 4.02 8.93
CA VAL A 220 10.87 4.39 8.98
C VAL A 220 11.64 3.25 9.66
N VAL A 221 12.73 2.78 9.06
CA VAL A 221 13.55 1.68 9.62
C VAL A 221 15.00 2.08 9.81
N GLY A 222 15.58 2.84 8.89
CA GLY A 222 16.94 3.39 8.95
C GLY A 222 17.14 4.51 9.97
N GLY A 223 16.30 4.59 11.01
CA GLY A 223 16.45 5.50 12.14
C GLY A 223 15.96 6.94 11.89
N VAL A 224 15.97 7.72 12.97
CA VAL A 224 15.65 9.15 12.96
C VAL A 224 16.75 9.90 13.72
N GLU A 225 17.41 10.84 13.06
CA GLU A 225 18.32 11.79 13.70
C GLU A 225 17.52 12.87 14.43
N LEU A 226 17.71 12.97 15.74
CA LEU A 226 17.14 14.04 16.55
C LEU A 226 18.21 15.07 16.91
N SER A 227 17.96 16.34 16.63
CA SER A 227 18.87 17.41 17.03
C SER A 227 18.13 18.60 17.63
N ILE A 228 18.75 19.18 18.66
CA ILE A 228 18.23 20.34 19.36
C ILE A 228 18.91 21.60 18.84
N VAL A 229 18.11 22.58 18.44
CA VAL A 229 18.58 23.90 18.05
C VAL A 229 18.61 24.79 19.29
N ARG A 230 19.81 25.21 19.70
CA ARG A 230 19.98 26.25 20.72
C ARG A 230 19.89 27.60 20.03
N ARG A 231 19.00 28.47 20.53
CA ARG A 231 18.93 29.88 20.12
C ARG A 231 19.91 30.72 20.92
#